data_AF-A0A5B2UV30-F1
#
_entry.id   AF-A0A5B2UV30-F1
#
_cell.length_a   1.000
_cell.length_b   1.000
_cell.length_c   1.000
_cell.angle_alpha   90.00
_cell.angle_beta   90.00
_cell.angle_gamma   90.00
#
_symmetry.space_group_name_H-M   'P 1'
#
loop_
_entity.id
_entity.type
_entity.pdbx_description
1 polymer ?
#
loop_
_entity_poly.entity_id
_entity_poly.type
_entity_poly.pdbx_seq_one_letter_code
_entity_poly.pdbx_strand_id
1 'polypeptide(L)'
;GFKVEARPIYERKDRTVVPLVKAEPEVTGAVKREHEATLAYVRQPVGETKAPINSYWALVADDPSVQIVSQAQVWYVKPLAANLGLGALPVLSAAAPFKSGGRGGPDYYTDVKPGPIAI
;
A
#
# COMPACT_ATOMS: atom_id res chain seq x y z
N GLY A 1 -29.30 -29.72 25.69
CA GLY A 1 -29.22 -28.29 25.33
C GLY A 1 -27.90 -28.04 24.64
N PHE A 2 -27.89 -27.28 23.55
CA PHE A 2 -26.66 -26.93 22.85
C PHE A 2 -25.96 -25.76 23.55
N LYS A 3 -24.63 -25.83 23.67
CA LYS A 3 -23.78 -24.74 24.17
C LYS A 3 -23.03 -24.14 22.98
N VAL A 4 -23.08 -22.83 22.84
CA VAL A 4 -22.33 -22.08 21.82
C VAL A 4 -21.37 -21.13 22.53
N GLU A 5 -20.13 -21.07 22.07
CA GLU A 5 -19.10 -20.15 22.58
C GLU A 5 -18.26 -19.61 21.42
N ALA A 6 -17.80 -18.36 21.53
CA ALA A 6 -16.84 -17.78 20.59
C ALA A 6 -15.42 -18.19 21.01
N ARG A 7 -14.65 -18.79 20.09
CA ARG A 7 -13.25 -19.16 20.32
C ARG A 7 -12.33 -18.25 19.52
N PRO A 8 -11.32 -17.63 20.16
CA PRO A 8 -10.36 -16.80 19.45
C PRO A 8 -9.45 -17.68 18.58
N ILE A 9 -9.07 -17.16 17.40
CA ILE A 9 -8.10 -17.82 16.50
C ILE A 9 -6.66 -17.31 16.71
N TYR A 10 -6.49 -16.30 17.57
CA TYR A 10 -5.20 -15.74 17.95
C TYR A 10 -5.25 -15.16 19.37
N GLU A 11 -4.09 -14.97 19.99
CA GLU A 11 -3.91 -14.20 21.22
C GLU A 11 -2.86 -13.10 21.03
N ARG A 12 -2.79 -12.13 21.94
CA ARG A 12 -1.69 -11.14 22.00
C ARG A 12 -0.81 -11.39 23.21
N LYS A 13 0.48 -11.64 22.98
CA LYS A 13 1.52 -11.76 24.02
C LYS A 13 2.62 -10.74 23.72
N ASP A 14 2.93 -9.87 24.68
CA ASP A 14 3.97 -8.82 24.54
C ASP A 14 3.84 -7.98 23.25
N ARG A 15 2.60 -7.55 22.93
CA ARG A 15 2.24 -6.81 21.69
C ARG A 15 2.40 -7.60 20.39
N THR A 16 2.73 -8.88 20.45
CA THR A 16 2.84 -9.79 19.30
C THR A 16 1.56 -10.61 19.14
N VAL A 17 1.06 -10.74 17.91
CA VAL A 17 -0.07 -11.62 17.58
C VAL A 17 0.45 -13.05 17.45
N VAL A 18 -0.08 -13.97 18.26
CA VAL A 18 0.28 -15.40 18.26
C VAL A 18 -0.93 -16.20 17.78
N PRO A 19 -0.82 -16.97 16.67
CA PRO A 19 -1.93 -17.79 16.18
C PRO A 19 -2.18 -18.96 17.13
N LEU A 20 -3.44 -19.23 17.44
CA LEU A 20 -3.86 -20.38 18.26
C LEU A 20 -4.23 -21.61 17.42
N VAL A 21 -4.34 -21.42 16.11
CA VAL A 21 -4.72 -22.45 15.14
C VAL A 21 -3.74 -22.43 13.96
N LYS A 22 -3.57 -23.58 13.30
CA LYS A 22 -2.78 -23.68 12.08
C LYS A 22 -3.61 -23.23 10.88
N ALA A 23 -2.93 -22.77 9.83
CA ALA A 23 -3.56 -22.53 8.54
C ALA A 23 -4.06 -23.87 7.95
N GLU A 24 -5.21 -23.82 7.28
CA GLU A 24 -5.80 -24.99 6.60
C GLU A 24 -4.97 -25.34 5.34
N PRO A 25 -4.39 -26.55 5.24
CA PRO A 25 -3.54 -26.93 4.12
C PRO A 25 -4.24 -26.86 2.76
N GLU A 26 -5.52 -27.21 2.67
CA GLU A 26 -6.25 -27.16 1.40
C GLU A 26 -6.41 -25.73 0.89
N VAL A 27 -6.70 -24.78 1.78
CA VAL A 27 -6.83 -23.36 1.42
C VAL A 27 -5.50 -22.77 1.00
N THR A 28 -4.43 -23.06 1.74
CA THR A 28 -3.08 -22.56 1.38
C THR A 28 -2.57 -23.19 0.09
N GLY A 29 -2.83 -24.48 -0.13
CA GLY A 29 -2.50 -25.19 -1.36
C GLY A 29 -3.23 -24.62 -2.57
N ALA A 30 -4.51 -24.27 -2.43
CA ALA A 30 -5.34 -23.74 -3.52
C ALA A 30 -4.84 -22.42 -4.10
N VAL A 31 -4.11 -21.61 -3.32
CA VAL A 31 -3.60 -20.28 -3.74
C VAL A 31 -2.09 -20.21 -3.86
N LYS A 32 -1.37 -21.31 -3.57
CA LYS A 32 0.09 -21.30 -3.44
C LYS A 32 0.77 -20.80 -4.72
N ARG A 33 0.32 -21.30 -5.87
CA ARG A 33 0.91 -20.95 -7.17
C ARG A 33 0.72 -19.46 -7.46
N GLU A 34 -0.48 -18.94 -7.27
CA GLU A 34 -0.82 -17.53 -7.50
C GLU A 34 -0.09 -16.63 -6.50
N HIS A 35 0.08 -17.06 -5.25
CA HIS A 35 0.86 -16.35 -4.24
C HIS A 35 2.33 -16.22 -4.66
N GLU A 36 2.95 -17.32 -5.08
CA GLU A 36 4.34 -17.32 -5.56
C GLU A 36 4.51 -16.47 -6.83
N ALA A 37 3.60 -16.60 -7.78
CA ALA A 37 3.60 -15.78 -9.00
C ALA A 37 3.43 -14.28 -8.69
N THR A 38 2.54 -13.94 -7.74
CA THR A 38 2.34 -12.56 -7.29
C THR A 38 3.61 -12.01 -6.65
N LEU A 39 4.26 -12.77 -5.76
CA LEU A 39 5.54 -12.36 -5.17
C LEU A 39 6.63 -12.16 -6.22
N ALA A 40 6.72 -13.05 -7.21
CA ALA A 40 7.68 -12.93 -8.30
C ALA A 40 7.44 -11.67 -9.13
N TYR A 41 6.17 -11.35 -9.41
CA TYR A 41 5.76 -10.17 -10.16
C TYR A 41 6.01 -8.86 -9.39
N VAL A 42 5.49 -8.74 -8.16
CA VAL A 42 5.57 -7.47 -7.39
C VAL A 42 7.00 -7.10 -7.01
N ARG A 43 7.90 -8.09 -6.88
CA ARG A 43 9.33 -7.87 -6.59
C ARG A 43 10.14 -7.44 -7.82
N GLN A 44 9.58 -7.46 -9.03
CA GLN A 44 10.30 -6.96 -10.20
C GLN A 44 10.46 -5.44 -10.10
N PRO A 45 11.66 -4.90 -10.36
CA PRO A 45 11.85 -3.46 -10.46
C PRO A 45 11.01 -2.87 -11.60
N VAL A 46 10.22 -1.85 -11.29
CA VAL A 46 9.44 -1.07 -12.26
C VAL A 46 10.07 0.27 -12.59
N GLY A 47 11.10 0.67 -11.82
CA GLY A 47 11.84 1.91 -12.04
C GLY A 47 12.92 2.13 -10.98
N GLU A 48 13.42 3.35 -10.92
CA GLU A 48 14.43 3.78 -9.96
C GLU A 48 14.11 5.20 -9.47
N THR A 49 14.39 5.49 -8.20
CA THR A 49 14.41 6.86 -7.67
C THR A 49 15.82 7.30 -7.31
N LYS A 50 16.18 8.54 -7.66
CA LYS A 50 17.47 9.15 -7.32
C LYS A 50 17.46 9.85 -5.96
N ALA A 51 16.27 10.10 -5.40
CA ALA A 51 16.06 10.80 -4.14
C ALA A 51 15.21 9.94 -3.20
N PRO A 52 15.36 10.08 -1.87
CA PRO A 52 14.53 9.36 -0.92
C PRO A 52 13.06 9.82 -1.04
N ILE A 53 12.14 8.88 -0.86
CA ILE A 53 10.70 9.14 -0.77
C ILE A 53 10.28 8.77 0.65
N ASN A 54 9.89 9.77 1.44
CA ASN A 54 9.35 9.56 2.78
C ASN A 54 8.05 10.31 2.95
N SER A 55 7.36 10.10 4.08
CA SER A 55 6.06 10.71 4.39
C SER A 55 6.01 11.37 5.78
N TYR A 56 7.17 11.71 6.35
CA TYR A 56 7.30 12.14 7.75
C TYR A 56 6.52 13.43 8.05
N TRP A 57 6.41 14.32 7.08
CA TRP A 57 5.75 15.62 7.21
C TRP A 57 4.55 15.79 6.29
N ALA A 58 4.12 14.71 5.64
CA ALA A 58 3.10 14.73 4.58
C ALA A 58 1.71 15.24 5.03
N LEU A 59 1.46 15.34 6.34
CA LEU A 59 0.22 15.91 6.89
C LEU A 59 0.24 17.45 6.98
N VAL A 60 1.41 18.08 6.95
CA VAL A 60 1.56 19.53 7.24
C VAL A 60 2.40 20.27 6.21
N ALA A 61 3.07 19.55 5.30
CA ALA A 61 3.90 20.12 4.25
C ALA A 61 3.80 19.29 2.97
N ASP A 62 4.17 19.90 1.85
CA ASP A 62 4.38 19.21 0.59
C ASP A 62 5.47 18.15 0.76
N ASP A 63 5.20 16.96 0.24
CA ASP A 63 6.01 15.78 0.51
C ASP A 63 6.14 14.90 -0.75
N PRO A 64 7.34 14.37 -1.05
CA PRO A 64 7.60 13.63 -2.28
C PRO A 64 6.73 12.38 -2.43
N SER A 65 6.29 11.75 -1.33
CA SER A 65 5.42 10.56 -1.40
C SER A 65 4.03 10.88 -1.91
N VAL A 66 3.48 12.06 -1.59
CA VAL A 66 2.16 12.51 -2.09
C VAL A 66 2.29 13.14 -3.47
N GLN A 67 3.39 13.85 -3.72
CA GLN A 67 3.62 14.56 -4.98
C GLN A 67 3.74 13.60 -6.17
N ILE A 68 4.47 12.48 -6.04
CA ILE A 68 4.61 11.50 -7.11
C ILE A 68 3.25 10.87 -7.49
N VAL A 69 2.40 10.60 -6.50
CA VAL A 69 1.04 10.09 -6.73
C VAL A 69 0.19 11.11 -7.47
N SER A 70 0.20 12.37 -7.01
CA SER A 70 -0.55 13.45 -7.65
C SER A 70 -0.09 13.66 -9.10
N GLN A 71 1.21 13.60 -9.38
CA GLN A 71 1.74 13.72 -10.74
C GLN A 71 1.33 12.55 -11.64
N ALA A 72 1.39 11.31 -11.12
CA ALA A 72 0.96 10.11 -11.85
C ALA A 72 -0.53 10.16 -12.20
N GLN A 73 -1.38 10.60 -11.26
CA GLN A 73 -2.82 10.81 -11.47
C GLN A 73 -3.07 11.85 -12.59
N VAL A 74 -2.39 13.00 -12.55
CA VAL A 74 -2.48 14.02 -13.61
C VAL A 74 -2.05 13.45 -14.95
N TRP A 75 -0.90 12.77 -14.99
CA TRP A 75 -0.36 12.18 -16.22
C TRP A 75 -1.35 11.20 -16.85
N TYR A 76 -1.95 10.32 -16.04
CA TYR A 76 -2.89 9.31 -16.51
C TYR A 76 -4.23 9.91 -16.99
N VAL A 77 -4.75 10.91 -16.29
CA VAL A 77 -6.08 11.48 -16.59
C VAL A 77 -6.07 12.44 -17.77
N LYS A 78 -4.97 13.17 -18.02
CA LYS A 78 -4.86 14.12 -19.14
C LYS A 78 -5.32 13.57 -20.51
N PRO A 79 -4.83 12.41 -21.00
CA PRO A 79 -5.30 11.86 -22.27
C PRO A 79 -6.77 11.41 -22.23
N LEU A 80 -7.26 10.92 -21.08
CA LEU A 80 -8.66 10.54 -20.91
C LEU A 80 -9.59 11.75 -20.99
N ALA A 81 -9.20 12.86 -20.36
CA ALA A 81 -9.95 14.11 -20.41
C ALA A 81 -10.05 14.65 -21.84
N ALA A 82 -8.98 14.55 -22.64
CA ALA A 82 -9.00 14.92 -24.05
C ALA A 82 -10.02 14.09 -24.85
N ASN A 83 -10.05 12.77 -24.64
CA ASN A 83 -10.98 11.86 -25.31
C ASN A 83 -12.45 12.10 -24.92
N LEU A 84 -12.69 12.68 -23.74
CA LEU A 84 -14.02 13.06 -23.24
C LEU A 84 -14.44 14.49 -23.62
N GLY A 85 -13.64 15.20 -24.42
CA GLY A 85 -13.90 16.59 -24.80
C GLY A 85 -13.64 17.61 -23.69
N LEU A 86 -12.98 17.21 -22.60
CA LEU A 86 -12.63 18.05 -21.45
C LEU A 86 -11.18 18.57 -21.49
N GLY A 87 -10.44 18.33 -22.57
CA GLY A 87 -9.00 18.59 -22.65
C GLY A 87 -8.58 20.06 -22.48
N ALA A 88 -9.51 21.01 -22.61
CA ALA A 88 -9.25 22.44 -22.37
C ALA A 88 -9.31 22.82 -20.87
N LEU A 89 -9.87 21.96 -20.01
CA LEU A 89 -9.96 22.23 -18.57
C LEU A 89 -8.66 21.84 -17.85
N PRO A 90 -8.21 22.62 -16.87
CA PRO A 90 -7.07 22.24 -16.04
C PRO A 90 -7.40 20.99 -15.21
N VAL A 91 -6.44 20.07 -15.10
CA VAL A 91 -6.57 18.89 -14.23
C VAL A 91 -6.09 19.25 -12.83
N LEU A 92 -6.98 19.12 -11.84
CA LEU A 92 -6.65 19.20 -10.42
C LEU A 92 -6.55 17.79 -9.84
N SER A 93 -5.44 17.49 -9.18
CA SER A 93 -5.24 16.21 -8.48
C SER A 93 -5.09 16.45 -6.98
N ALA A 94 -5.74 15.59 -6.20
CA ALA A 94 -5.65 15.60 -4.75
C ALA A 94 -5.39 14.18 -4.26
N ALA A 95 -4.31 14.01 -3.50
CA ALA A 95 -3.93 12.74 -2.89
C ALA A 95 -3.80 12.93 -1.38
N ALA A 96 -4.38 12.01 -0.61
CA ALA A 96 -4.25 12.01 0.83
C ALA A 96 -2.92 11.36 1.25
N PRO A 97 -2.24 11.87 2.29
CA PRO A 97 -1.06 11.22 2.85
C PRO A 97 -1.46 9.91 3.55
N PHE A 98 -0.94 8.78 3.04
CA PHE A 98 -1.06 7.46 3.65
C PHE A 98 0.27 7.05 4.28
N LYS A 99 0.21 6.23 5.35
CA LYS A 99 1.38 5.87 6.17
C LYS A 99 2.14 7.14 6.59
N SER A 100 1.53 7.96 7.44
CA SER A 100 2.13 9.20 7.95
C SER A 100 2.03 9.27 9.48
N GLY A 101 2.29 8.13 10.14
CA GLY A 101 2.25 8.00 11.60
C GLY A 101 0.85 8.03 12.20
N GLY A 102 0.74 8.66 13.38
CA GLY A 102 -0.52 8.83 14.11
C GLY A 102 -1.10 7.52 14.63
N ARG A 103 -2.36 7.21 14.28
CA ARG A 103 -3.07 5.99 14.73
C ARG A 103 -2.38 4.70 14.30
N GLY A 104 -1.57 4.74 13.23
CA GLY A 104 -0.81 3.59 12.74
C GLY A 104 0.43 3.27 13.60
N GLY A 105 0.82 4.16 14.51
CA GLY A 105 2.01 4.02 15.34
C GLY A 105 3.28 4.62 14.74
N PRO A 106 4.40 4.58 15.49
CA PRO A 106 5.65 5.25 15.11
C PRO A 106 6.31 4.65 13.85
N ASP A 107 6.06 3.37 13.54
CA ASP A 107 6.65 2.70 12.36
C ASP A 107 5.77 2.82 11.11
N TYR A 108 4.68 3.58 11.18
CA TYR A 108 3.70 3.70 10.09
C TYR A 108 4.03 4.86 9.15
N TYR A 109 5.27 4.90 8.66
CA TYR A 109 5.73 5.85 7.65
C TYR A 109 6.16 5.13 6.36
N THR A 110 6.17 5.87 5.26
CA THR A 110 6.90 5.50 4.05
C THR A 110 8.33 5.99 4.22
N ASP A 111 9.29 5.10 3.97
CA ASP A 111 10.73 5.43 3.94
C ASP A 111 11.41 4.57 2.87
N VAL A 112 11.47 5.10 1.66
CA VAL A 112 12.06 4.45 0.49
C VAL A 112 13.36 5.18 0.14
N LYS A 113 14.46 4.45 0.19
CA LYS A 113 15.79 4.96 -0.17
C LYS A 113 15.93 5.12 -1.69
N PRO A 114 16.88 5.95 -2.16
CA PRO A 114 17.31 5.93 -3.55
C PRO A 114 17.66 4.52 -4.03
N GLY A 115 17.32 4.21 -5.27
CA GLY A 115 17.54 2.91 -5.89
C GLY A 115 16.29 2.33 -6.57
N PRO A 116 16.33 1.04 -6.92
CA PRO A 116 15.24 0.37 -7.63
C PRO A 116 13.94 0.39 -6.82
N ILE A 117 12.84 0.66 -7.50
CA ILE A 117 11.48 0.60 -6.94
C ILE A 117 10.75 -0.58 -7.57
N ALA A 118 10.09 -1.36 -6.74
CA ALA A 118 9.17 -2.43 -7.11
C ALA A 118 7.76 -2.10 -6.58
N ILE A 119 6.77 -2.93 -6.90
CA ILE A 119 5.35 -2.73 -6.51
C ILE A 119 5.10 -3.19 -5.08
#